data_AF-U4U1Z9-F1
#
_entry.id   AF-U4U1Z9-F1
#
_cell.length_a   1.000
_cell.length_b   1.000
_cell.length_c   1.000
_cell.angle_alpha   90.00
_cell.angle_beta   90.00
_cell.angle_gamma   90.00
#
_symmetry.space_group_name_H-M   'P 1'
#
loop_
_entity.id
_entity.type
_entity.pdbx_description
1 polymer ?
#
loop_
_entity_poly.entity_id
_entity_poly.type
_entity_poly.pdbx_seq_one_letter_code
_entity_poly.pdbx_strand_id
1 'polypeptide(L)'
;MSSHRYIKSTNPFDEDDDVDDETFLRNARRPAPSNSFEAQVQDFQERKRQIEENTIRSTQHSLSILRDSEQIGIATAEELMRQREKLEKTDKQLDDINNTLRFSQKHINGIKSVFSSLKNYVSGRNDKSPTTSSSTPSTVRESTSNSNLHQKLQTYDRYDEHPVTRLRGNDYSMPQQQTTGSGSRDFSAKLDANLQEMSSNICRLKGLACELGQEIDSQNDLIDNITYKTDQADLSIQRQNKDMVKILKK
;
A
#
# COMPACT_ATOMS: atom_id res chain seq x y z
N MET A 1 -31.51 -41.21 -70.75
CA MET A 1 -31.76 -41.26 -69.30
C MET A 1 -30.55 -40.67 -68.60
N SER A 2 -30.65 -39.43 -68.10
CA SER A 2 -29.57 -38.77 -67.37
C SER A 2 -30.15 -38.25 -66.05
N SER A 3 -29.86 -38.94 -64.96
CA SER A 3 -30.30 -38.52 -63.62
C SER A 3 -29.39 -37.39 -63.13
N HIS A 4 -29.91 -36.16 -63.12
CA HIS A 4 -29.29 -35.06 -62.38
C HIS A 4 -29.72 -35.14 -60.92
N ARG A 5 -28.76 -35.37 -60.02
CA ARG A 5 -28.93 -35.20 -58.58
C ARG A 5 -28.94 -33.69 -58.30
N TYR A 6 -30.04 -33.17 -57.78
CA TYR A 6 -30.08 -31.81 -57.24
C TYR A 6 -29.30 -31.79 -55.93
N ILE A 7 -28.22 -31.00 -55.91
CA ILE A 7 -27.43 -30.73 -54.72
C ILE A 7 -28.18 -29.61 -54.00
N LYS A 8 -28.67 -29.90 -52.78
CA LYS A 8 -29.34 -28.91 -51.93
C LYS A 8 -28.33 -27.80 -51.60
N SER A 9 -28.51 -26.60 -52.14
CA SER A 9 -27.73 -25.42 -51.77
C SER A 9 -28.02 -25.10 -50.30
N THR A 10 -26.96 -24.84 -49.54
CA THR A 10 -27.03 -24.45 -48.11
C THR A 10 -27.03 -22.92 -48.01
N ASN A 11 -27.73 -22.27 -48.94
CA ASN A 11 -27.76 -20.82 -49.05
C ASN A 11 -29.16 -20.33 -48.62
N PRO A 12 -29.31 -19.70 -47.43
CA PRO A 12 -30.60 -19.39 -46.82
C PRO A 12 -31.32 -18.18 -47.45
N PHE A 13 -30.87 -17.71 -48.61
CA PHE A 13 -31.42 -16.55 -49.32
C PHE A 13 -31.89 -16.87 -50.75
N ASP A 14 -31.76 -18.13 -51.19
CA ASP A 14 -32.20 -18.58 -52.52
C ASP A 14 -33.55 -19.32 -52.45
N GLU A 15 -34.39 -19.02 -51.46
CA GLU A 15 -35.79 -19.45 -51.42
C GLU A 15 -36.63 -18.41 -52.17
N ASP A 16 -36.55 -18.43 -53.51
CA ASP A 16 -37.68 -18.00 -54.36
C ASP A 16 -38.80 -19.05 -54.23
N ASP A 17 -39.29 -19.24 -53.01
CA ASP A 17 -40.52 -19.96 -52.74
C ASP A 17 -41.62 -18.91 -52.82
N ASP A 18 -42.32 -18.87 -53.95
CA ASP A 18 -43.58 -18.15 -54.10
C ASP A 18 -44.52 -18.62 -52.97
N VAL A 19 -44.57 -17.84 -51.90
CA VAL A 19 -45.39 -18.13 -50.74
C VAL A 19 -46.84 -18.00 -51.19
N ASP A 20 -47.49 -19.13 -51.49
CA ASP A 20 -48.87 -19.18 -51.95
C ASP A 20 -49.75 -18.29 -51.06
N ASP A 21 -50.61 -17.47 -51.68
CA ASP A 21 -51.46 -16.47 -51.02
C ASP A 21 -52.30 -17.11 -49.90
N GLU A 22 -52.67 -18.39 -50.05
CA GLU A 22 -53.33 -19.22 -49.03
C GLU A 22 -52.45 -19.46 -47.79
N THR A 23 -51.15 -19.67 -47.97
CA THR A 23 -50.18 -19.84 -46.88
C THR A 23 -49.96 -18.52 -46.15
N PHE A 24 -49.92 -17.41 -46.89
CA PHE A 24 -49.78 -16.08 -46.32
C PHE A 24 -51.02 -15.65 -45.50
N LEU A 25 -52.22 -15.86 -46.05
CA LEU A 25 -53.50 -15.53 -45.39
C LEU A 25 -53.77 -16.41 -44.16
N ARG A 26 -53.34 -17.68 -44.18
CA ARG A 26 -53.47 -18.58 -43.04
C ARG A 26 -52.55 -18.21 -41.88
N ASN A 27 -51.38 -17.64 -42.16
CA ASN A 27 -50.43 -17.21 -41.14
C ASN A 27 -50.83 -15.85 -40.51
N ALA A 28 -51.50 -14.97 -41.28
CA ALA A 28 -52.05 -13.71 -40.79
C ALA A 28 -53.26 -13.86 -39.85
N ARG A 29 -53.93 -15.03 -39.87
CA ARG A 29 -55.14 -15.32 -39.07
C ARG A 29 -54.87 -16.05 -37.75
N ARG A 30 -53.60 -16.28 -37.38
CA ARG A 30 -53.25 -16.80 -36.06
C ARG A 30 -53.43 -15.69 -35.02
N PRO A 31 -54.33 -15.83 -34.02
CA PRO A 31 -54.32 -14.93 -32.89
C PRO A 31 -52.95 -15.08 -32.20
N ALA A 32 -52.19 -14.00 -32.13
CA ALA A 32 -50.95 -13.97 -31.35
C ALA A 32 -51.28 -14.43 -29.91
N PRO A 33 -50.48 -15.32 -29.30
CA PRO A 33 -50.69 -15.70 -27.91
C PRO A 33 -50.42 -14.47 -27.02
N SER A 34 -51.47 -13.72 -26.70
CA SER A 34 -51.40 -12.51 -25.86
C SER A 34 -50.86 -12.76 -24.46
N ASN A 35 -50.82 -14.02 -24.02
CA ASN A 35 -50.34 -14.43 -22.70
C ASN A 35 -48.81 -14.64 -22.61
N SER A 36 -48.07 -14.66 -23.73
CA SER A 36 -46.60 -14.90 -23.68
C SER A 36 -45.79 -13.63 -23.44
N PHE A 37 -46.28 -12.47 -23.91
CA PHE A 37 -45.55 -11.21 -23.80
C PHE A 37 -45.57 -10.65 -22.37
N GLU A 38 -46.73 -10.71 -21.70
CA GLU A 38 -46.85 -10.23 -20.32
C GLU A 38 -46.01 -11.06 -19.34
N ALA A 39 -46.01 -12.39 -19.49
CA ALA A 39 -45.14 -13.28 -18.71
C ALA A 39 -43.65 -13.01 -18.97
N GLN A 40 -43.28 -12.76 -20.22
CA GLN A 40 -41.90 -12.41 -20.59
C GLN A 40 -41.48 -11.06 -19.99
N VAL A 41 -42.35 -10.04 -20.02
CA VAL A 41 -42.09 -8.73 -19.40
C VAL A 41 -41.92 -8.85 -17.88
N GLN A 42 -42.70 -9.70 -17.21
CA GLN A 42 -42.56 -9.96 -15.78
C GLN A 42 -41.23 -10.65 -15.43
N ASP A 43 -40.83 -11.69 -16.19
CA ASP A 43 -39.51 -12.35 -16.02
C ASP A 43 -38.36 -11.35 -16.22
N PHE A 44 -38.43 -10.49 -17.23
CA PHE A 44 -37.43 -9.42 -17.42
C PHE A 44 -37.37 -8.43 -16.25
N GLN A 45 -38.52 -8.02 -15.71
CA GLN A 45 -38.57 -7.10 -14.56
C GLN A 45 -38.01 -7.75 -13.29
N GLU A 46 -38.29 -9.03 -13.08
CA GLU A 46 -37.74 -9.77 -11.94
C GLU A 46 -36.23 -9.94 -12.04
N ARG A 47 -35.72 -10.33 -13.20
CA ARG A 47 -34.27 -10.41 -13.45
C ARG A 47 -33.59 -9.06 -13.25
N LYS A 48 -34.18 -7.97 -13.73
CA LYS A 48 -33.67 -6.62 -13.51
C LYS A 48 -33.53 -6.33 -12.01
N ARG A 49 -34.57 -6.60 -11.22
CA ARG A 49 -34.55 -6.37 -9.76
C ARG A 49 -33.48 -7.21 -9.06
N GLN A 50 -33.34 -8.48 -9.44
CA GLN A 50 -32.32 -9.36 -8.87
C GLN A 50 -30.91 -8.85 -9.17
N ILE A 51 -30.66 -8.38 -10.40
CA ILE A 51 -29.38 -7.77 -10.77
C ILE A 51 -29.13 -6.51 -9.95
N GLU A 52 -30.12 -5.61 -9.85
CA GLU A 52 -30.03 -4.37 -9.07
C GLU A 52 -29.68 -4.68 -7.59
N GLU A 53 -30.38 -5.61 -6.96
CA GLU A 53 -30.12 -6.00 -5.56
C GLU A 53 -28.71 -6.61 -5.37
N ASN A 54 -28.32 -7.53 -6.25
CA ASN A 54 -27.00 -8.14 -6.22
C ASN A 54 -25.88 -7.11 -6.40
N THR A 55 -26.07 -6.13 -7.29
CA THR A 55 -25.11 -5.04 -7.49
C THR A 55 -24.98 -4.16 -6.25
N ILE A 56 -26.09 -3.77 -5.61
CA ILE A 56 -26.02 -2.99 -4.35
C ILE A 56 -25.31 -3.79 -3.26
N ARG A 57 -25.69 -5.06 -3.07
CA ARG A 57 -25.04 -5.92 -2.07
C ARG A 57 -23.54 -6.07 -2.33
N SER A 58 -23.15 -6.23 -3.59
CA SER A 58 -21.74 -6.31 -3.97
C SER A 58 -20.98 -5.02 -3.64
N THR A 59 -21.55 -3.85 -3.93
CA THR A 59 -20.90 -2.57 -3.61
C THR A 59 -20.80 -2.32 -2.11
N GLN A 60 -21.82 -2.68 -1.33
CA GLN A 60 -21.77 -2.62 0.13
C GLN A 60 -20.69 -3.54 0.72
N HIS A 61 -20.56 -4.76 0.18
CA HIS A 61 -19.51 -5.67 0.59
C HIS A 61 -18.11 -5.10 0.27
N SER A 62 -17.92 -4.56 -0.93
CA SER A 62 -16.66 -3.90 -1.31
C SER A 62 -16.33 -2.72 -0.39
N LEU A 63 -17.33 -1.91 0.01
CA LEU A 63 -17.14 -0.84 0.97
C LEU A 63 -16.66 -1.34 2.34
N SER A 64 -17.23 -2.44 2.83
CA SER A 64 -16.74 -3.09 4.07
C SER A 64 -15.28 -3.48 3.94
N ILE A 65 -14.92 -4.19 2.87
CA ILE A 65 -13.53 -4.61 2.62
C ILE A 65 -12.59 -3.42 2.55
N LEU A 66 -13.00 -2.33 1.89
CA LEU A 66 -12.18 -1.13 1.77
C LEU A 66 -11.94 -0.46 3.14
N ARG A 67 -12.96 -0.40 4.00
CA ARG A 67 -12.83 0.13 5.37
C ARG A 67 -11.94 -0.77 6.24
N ASP A 68 -12.12 -2.08 6.16
CA ASP A 68 -11.29 -3.05 6.87
C ASP A 68 -9.82 -2.95 6.42
N SER A 69 -9.61 -2.80 5.10
CA SER A 69 -8.28 -2.60 4.52
C SER A 69 -7.64 -1.29 4.99
N GLU A 70 -8.42 -0.22 5.14
CA GLU A 70 -7.94 1.07 5.63
C GLU A 70 -7.48 0.95 7.09
N GLN A 71 -8.28 0.29 7.94
CA GLN A 71 -7.92 0.05 9.33
C GLN A 71 -6.64 -0.79 9.46
N ILE A 72 -6.51 -1.85 8.65
CA ILE A 72 -5.28 -2.67 8.61
C ILE A 72 -4.09 -1.83 8.13
N GLY A 73 -4.29 -0.97 7.12
CA GLY A 73 -3.26 -0.06 6.62
C GLY A 73 -2.78 0.93 7.69
N ILE A 74 -3.69 1.49 8.47
CA ILE A 74 -3.37 2.40 9.59
C ILE A 74 -2.57 1.66 10.67
N ALA A 75 -3.04 0.49 11.11
CA ALA A 75 -2.32 -0.31 12.09
C ALA A 75 -0.91 -0.72 11.59
N THR A 76 -0.77 -0.98 10.29
CA THR A 76 0.52 -1.25 9.67
C THR A 76 1.43 -0.01 9.70
N ALA A 77 0.89 1.18 9.43
CA ALA A 77 1.64 2.43 9.50
C ALA A 77 2.16 2.70 10.93
N GLU A 78 1.33 2.47 11.95
CA GLU A 78 1.72 2.59 13.35
C GLU A 78 2.86 1.64 13.72
N GLU A 79 2.80 0.38 13.26
CA GLU A 79 3.85 -0.59 13.52
C GLU A 79 5.15 -0.22 12.77
N LEU A 80 5.08 0.27 11.53
CA LEU A 80 6.26 0.78 10.81
C LEU A 80 6.90 1.95 11.55
N MET A 81 6.12 2.87 12.12
CA MET A 81 6.65 3.96 12.94
C MET A 81 7.38 3.45 14.19
N ARG A 82 6.79 2.46 14.88
CA ARG A 82 7.43 1.83 16.03
C ARG A 82 8.72 1.10 15.65
N GLN A 83 8.75 0.47 14.48
CA GLN A 83 9.97 -0.17 13.96
C GLN A 83 11.05 0.85 13.62
N ARG A 84 10.67 1.97 13.00
CA ARG A 84 11.59 3.07 12.70
C ARG A 84 12.28 3.58 13.96
N GLU A 85 11.55 3.83 15.05
CA GLU A 85 12.13 4.30 16.31
C GLU A 85 13.20 3.34 16.85
N LYS A 86 12.94 2.02 16.74
CA LYS A 86 13.92 0.99 17.14
C LYS A 86 15.17 1.03 16.26
N LEU A 87 15.01 1.20 14.95
CA LEU A 87 16.13 1.32 14.02
C LEU A 87 16.95 2.57 14.33
N GLU A 88 16.31 3.74 14.54
CA GLU A 88 17.02 4.98 14.88
C GLU A 88 17.77 4.88 16.22
N LYS A 89 17.18 4.19 17.20
CA LYS A 89 17.87 3.91 18.47
C LYS A 89 19.08 3.00 18.26
N THR A 90 18.95 1.98 17.42
CA THR A 90 20.04 1.05 17.07
C THR A 90 21.17 1.80 16.35
N ASP A 91 20.84 2.66 15.40
CA ASP A 91 21.79 3.48 14.67
C ASP A 91 22.62 4.39 15.61
N LYS A 92 21.96 5.08 16.55
CA LYS A 92 22.62 5.89 17.58
C LYS A 92 23.53 5.06 18.48
N GLN A 93 23.07 3.89 18.92
CA GLN A 93 23.89 2.99 19.74
C GLN A 93 25.14 2.52 18.99
N LEU A 94 25.04 2.26 17.70
CA LEU A 94 26.20 1.89 16.88
C LEU A 94 27.19 3.04 16.70
N ASP A 95 26.72 4.29 16.63
CA ASP A 95 27.61 5.45 16.65
C ASP A 95 28.36 5.57 17.99
N ASP A 96 27.66 5.36 19.11
CA ASP A 96 28.27 5.37 20.44
C ASP A 96 29.30 4.25 20.61
N ILE A 97 29.00 3.05 20.10
CA ILE A 97 29.93 1.92 20.08
C ILE A 97 31.16 2.26 19.25
N ASN A 98 30.99 2.75 18.02
CA ASN A 98 32.11 3.12 17.15
C ASN A 98 32.99 4.22 17.77
N ASN A 99 32.39 5.23 18.40
CA ASN A 99 33.11 6.28 19.12
C ASN A 99 33.86 5.73 20.33
N THR A 100 33.21 4.88 21.13
CA THR A 100 33.83 4.21 22.28
C THR A 100 35.01 3.34 21.84
N LEU A 101 34.86 2.61 20.74
CA LEU A 101 35.94 1.79 20.18
C LEU A 101 37.12 2.67 19.71
N ARG A 102 36.88 3.82 19.08
CA ARG A 102 37.96 4.74 18.73
C ARG A 102 38.74 5.23 19.95
N PHE A 103 38.04 5.53 21.04
CA PHE A 103 38.66 5.93 22.31
C PHE A 103 39.42 4.77 22.97
N SER A 104 38.81 3.58 23.01
CA SER A 104 39.44 2.34 23.49
C SER A 104 40.76 2.05 22.75
N GLN A 105 40.78 2.20 21.42
CA GLN A 105 42.02 2.01 20.65
C GLN A 105 43.12 3.01 21.04
N LYS A 106 42.77 4.28 21.31
CA LYS A 106 43.76 5.27 21.81
C LYS A 106 44.34 4.84 23.16
N HIS A 107 43.53 4.31 24.07
CA HIS A 107 44.00 3.77 25.34
C HIS A 107 44.89 2.54 25.16
N ILE A 108 44.49 1.59 24.33
CA ILE A 108 45.29 0.40 24.01
C ILE A 108 46.66 0.81 23.44
N ASN A 109 46.71 1.82 22.56
CA ASN A 109 47.96 2.36 22.02
C ASN A 109 48.80 3.05 23.11
N GLY A 110 48.17 3.80 24.03
CA GLY A 110 48.85 4.38 25.19
C GLY A 110 49.46 3.32 26.10
N ILE A 111 48.72 2.24 26.40
CA ILE A 111 49.19 1.12 27.22
C ILE A 111 50.38 0.43 26.54
N LYS A 112 50.29 0.13 25.24
CA LYS A 112 51.42 -0.40 24.46
C LYS A 112 52.67 0.49 24.58
N SER A 113 52.49 1.81 24.52
CA SER A 113 53.59 2.77 24.64
C SER A 113 54.22 2.76 26.04
N VAL A 114 53.43 2.76 27.12
CA VAL A 114 53.94 2.73 28.50
C VAL A 114 54.70 1.44 28.79
N PHE A 115 54.16 0.27 28.40
CA PHE A 115 54.88 -0.99 28.53
C PHE A 115 56.16 -1.04 27.67
N SER A 116 56.13 -0.45 26.47
CA SER A 116 57.33 -0.36 25.63
C SER A 116 58.40 0.54 26.24
N SER A 117 58.01 1.67 26.84
CA SER A 117 58.92 2.60 27.51
C SER A 117 59.50 2.01 28.78
N LEU A 118 58.70 1.27 29.58
CA LEU A 118 59.19 0.52 30.73
C LEU A 118 60.17 -0.58 30.31
N LYS A 119 59.87 -1.31 29.23
CA LYS A 119 60.80 -2.31 28.69
C LYS A 119 62.09 -1.68 28.17
N ASN A 120 62.04 -0.55 27.47
CA ASN A 120 63.24 0.15 27.01
C ASN A 120 64.05 0.73 28.18
N TYR A 121 63.39 1.24 29.22
CA TYR A 121 64.03 1.78 30.42
C TYR A 121 64.74 0.68 31.22
N VAL A 122 64.09 -0.48 31.41
CA VAL A 122 64.69 -1.65 32.08
C VAL A 122 65.77 -2.32 31.20
N SER A 123 65.66 -2.21 29.87
CA SER A 123 66.61 -2.80 28.92
C SER A 123 67.79 -1.87 28.54
N GLY A 124 67.90 -0.66 29.10
CA GLY A 124 69.10 0.16 29.01
C GLY A 124 69.53 0.60 27.60
N ARG A 125 68.59 0.89 26.69
CA ARG A 125 68.91 1.44 25.35
C ARG A 125 68.28 2.82 25.16
N ASN A 126 69.15 3.83 25.15
CA ASN A 126 68.82 5.23 24.85
C ASN A 126 68.48 5.38 23.36
N ASP A 127 67.23 5.71 23.03
CA ASP A 127 66.93 6.35 21.75
C ASP A 127 65.74 7.32 21.85
N LYS A 128 65.90 8.46 21.15
CA LYS A 128 65.08 9.69 21.28
C LYS A 128 63.69 9.54 20.64
N SER A 129 62.65 10.05 21.32
CA SER A 129 61.25 10.07 20.90
C SER A 129 60.89 11.21 19.93
N PRO A 130 59.84 11.08 19.09
CA PRO A 130 59.09 12.24 18.60
C PRO A 130 57.64 12.31 19.11
N THR A 131 57.21 13.57 19.27
CA THR A 131 55.99 14.13 19.85
C THR A 131 54.72 13.83 19.04
N THR A 132 53.62 13.51 19.72
CA THR A 132 52.26 13.37 19.14
C THR A 132 51.47 14.68 19.31
N SER A 133 51.03 15.28 18.21
CA SER A 133 50.12 16.44 18.20
C SER A 133 48.65 15.99 18.21
N SER A 134 47.86 16.58 19.12
CA SER A 134 46.41 16.40 19.22
C SER A 134 45.66 17.34 18.29
N SER A 135 44.70 16.83 17.51
CA SER A 135 43.70 17.63 16.78
C SER A 135 42.31 17.51 17.40
N THR A 136 41.60 18.63 17.38
CA THR A 136 40.29 18.97 17.96
C THR A 136 39.10 18.38 17.19
N PRO A 137 37.89 18.26 17.79
CA PRO A 137 36.70 17.75 17.12
C PRO A 137 35.90 18.86 16.42
N SER A 138 35.35 18.56 15.24
CA SER A 138 34.43 19.42 14.50
C SER A 138 32.96 19.12 14.84
N THR A 139 32.22 20.21 15.01
CA THR A 139 30.77 20.45 15.03
C THR A 139 29.85 19.37 14.46
N VAL A 140 28.92 18.92 15.30
CA VAL A 140 27.71 18.16 14.94
C VAL A 140 26.68 19.13 14.35
N ARG A 141 26.16 18.82 13.16
CA ARG A 141 24.97 19.46 12.58
C ARG A 141 23.75 18.61 12.94
N GLU A 142 22.79 19.25 13.56
CA GLU A 142 21.51 18.70 13.98
C GLU A 142 20.58 18.61 12.75
N SER A 143 20.20 17.40 12.38
CA SER A 143 19.20 17.17 11.34
C SER A 143 17.82 17.22 12.00
N THR A 144 17.07 18.27 11.65
CA THR A 144 15.66 18.46 11.99
C THR A 144 14.84 17.29 11.42
N SER A 145 14.42 16.38 12.29
CA SER A 145 13.52 15.28 11.92
C SER A 145 12.14 15.81 11.53
N ASN A 146 11.65 15.29 10.40
CA ASN A 146 10.38 15.63 9.79
C ASN A 146 9.19 15.23 10.67
N SER A 147 8.59 16.21 11.33
CA SER A 147 7.34 16.11 12.11
C SER A 147 6.07 15.99 11.24
N ASN A 148 6.21 15.66 9.96
CA ASN A 148 5.11 15.74 8.98
C ASN A 148 4.12 14.58 9.07
N LEU A 149 4.53 13.41 9.56
CA LEU A 149 3.66 12.23 9.57
C LEU A 149 2.67 12.25 10.75
N HIS A 150 3.12 12.66 11.94
CA HIS A 150 2.26 12.79 13.12
C HIS A 150 1.11 13.80 12.90
N GLN A 151 1.41 14.91 12.23
CA GLN A 151 0.41 15.93 11.92
C GLN A 151 -0.62 15.44 10.89
N LYS A 152 -0.24 14.50 10.01
CA LYS A 152 -1.10 14.00 8.93
C LYS A 152 -2.00 12.85 9.39
N LEU A 153 -1.54 12.02 10.33
CA LEU A 153 -2.35 10.99 10.99
C LEU A 153 -3.61 11.58 11.66
N GLN A 154 -3.49 12.76 12.29
CA GLN A 154 -4.64 13.47 12.87
C GLN A 154 -5.71 13.89 11.85
N THR A 155 -5.36 13.93 10.56
CA THR A 155 -6.32 14.29 9.49
C THR A 155 -7.25 13.12 9.16
N TYR A 156 -6.81 11.88 9.38
CA TYR A 156 -7.63 10.68 9.14
C TYR A 156 -8.60 10.38 10.30
N ASP A 157 -8.31 10.84 11.51
CA ASP A 157 -9.20 10.70 12.68
C ASP A 157 -10.47 11.57 12.60
N ARG A 158 -10.48 12.61 11.74
CA ARG A 158 -11.57 13.59 11.69
C ARG A 158 -12.69 13.18 10.72
N TYR A 159 -13.44 12.14 11.08
CA TYR A 159 -14.62 11.69 10.34
C TYR A 159 -15.84 12.63 10.45
N ASP A 160 -15.80 13.68 11.28
CA ASP A 160 -17.00 14.47 11.63
C ASP A 160 -17.21 15.79 10.86
N GLU A 161 -16.27 16.22 9.99
CA GLU A 161 -16.33 17.56 9.37
C GLU A 161 -16.27 17.61 7.84
N HIS A 162 -16.63 16.53 7.13
CA HIS A 162 -16.67 16.57 5.67
C HIS A 162 -17.87 17.36 5.12
N PRO A 163 -17.69 18.22 4.09
CA PRO A 163 -18.77 19.03 3.51
C PRO A 163 -19.90 18.20 2.87
N VAL A 164 -19.66 16.92 2.58
CA VAL A 164 -20.65 15.98 2.03
C VAL A 164 -21.73 15.62 3.06
N THR A 165 -21.43 15.59 4.37
CA THR A 165 -22.45 15.33 5.40
C THR A 165 -23.32 16.56 5.69
N ARG A 166 -22.80 17.77 5.46
CA ARG A 166 -23.53 19.04 5.61
C ARG A 166 -24.54 19.32 4.47
N LEU A 167 -24.33 18.71 3.30
CA LEU A 167 -25.22 18.85 2.14
C LEU A 167 -26.52 18.02 2.23
N ARG A 168 -26.67 17.16 3.25
CA ARG A 168 -27.88 16.35 3.49
C ARG A 168 -28.93 17.07 4.36
N GLY A 169 -28.81 18.39 4.55
CA GLY A 169 -29.65 19.16 5.48
C GLY A 169 -30.70 20.07 4.85
N ASN A 170 -30.67 20.34 3.54
CA ASN A 170 -31.48 21.44 2.99
C ASN A 170 -32.16 21.09 1.66
N ASP A 171 -33.46 20.85 1.77
CA ASP A 171 -34.52 21.24 0.83
C ASP A 171 -34.64 20.51 -0.52
N TYR A 172 -35.56 19.53 -0.57
CA TYR A 172 -36.28 19.16 -1.78
C TYR A 172 -37.76 18.90 -1.47
N SER A 173 -38.53 19.97 -1.27
CA SER A 173 -39.97 19.91 -1.53
C SER A 173 -40.21 20.07 -3.04
N MET A 174 -40.58 18.99 -3.74
CA MET A 174 -41.17 19.03 -5.08
C MET A 174 -42.36 18.07 -5.16
N PRO A 175 -43.46 18.47 -5.85
CA PRO A 175 -44.76 17.82 -5.74
C PRO A 175 -44.84 16.51 -6.52
N GLN A 176 -45.57 15.56 -5.93
CA GLN A 176 -45.90 14.24 -6.47
C GLN A 176 -46.52 14.31 -7.87
N GLN A 177 -45.85 13.71 -8.85
CA GLN A 177 -46.51 13.09 -9.99
C GLN A 177 -46.17 11.60 -9.99
N GLN A 178 -47.21 10.81 -9.68
CA GLN A 178 -47.21 9.37 -9.73
C GLN A 178 -46.92 8.91 -11.16
N THR A 179 -45.73 8.34 -11.37
CA THR A 179 -45.44 7.48 -12.53
C THR A 179 -44.73 6.24 -12.01
N THR A 180 -45.18 5.09 -12.50
CA THR A 180 -44.89 3.72 -12.07
C THR A 180 -43.47 3.24 -12.41
N GLY A 181 -42.44 4.08 -12.20
CA GLY A 181 -41.04 3.79 -12.55
C GLY A 181 -40.01 4.05 -11.42
N SER A 182 -40.44 4.02 -10.16
CA SER A 182 -39.66 4.51 -9.00
C SER A 182 -38.39 3.68 -8.68
N GLY A 183 -38.41 2.35 -8.84
CA GLY A 183 -37.34 1.49 -8.31
C GLY A 183 -35.95 1.72 -8.92
N SER A 184 -35.88 2.07 -10.21
CA SER A 184 -34.60 2.16 -10.93
C SER A 184 -33.82 3.45 -10.61
N ARG A 185 -34.52 4.55 -10.29
CA ARG A 185 -33.84 5.80 -9.84
C ARG A 185 -33.26 5.65 -8.45
N ASP A 186 -34.01 5.01 -7.54
CA ASP A 186 -33.54 4.76 -6.17
C ASP A 186 -32.35 3.80 -6.16
N PHE A 187 -32.37 2.77 -7.02
CA PHE A 187 -31.22 1.90 -7.25
C PHE A 187 -30.02 2.69 -7.76
N SER A 188 -30.19 3.47 -8.83
CA SER A 188 -29.08 4.22 -9.44
C SER A 188 -28.46 5.22 -8.46
N ALA A 189 -29.27 5.91 -7.66
CA ALA A 189 -28.78 6.85 -6.65
C ALA A 189 -27.98 6.15 -5.54
N LYS A 190 -28.45 4.99 -5.05
CA LYS A 190 -27.72 4.20 -4.05
C LYS A 190 -26.43 3.63 -4.61
N LEU A 191 -26.45 3.15 -5.85
CA LEU A 191 -25.27 2.64 -6.52
C LEU A 191 -24.22 3.74 -6.69
N ASP A 192 -24.60 4.90 -7.20
CA ASP A 192 -23.70 6.03 -7.40
C ASP A 192 -23.09 6.52 -6.07
N ALA A 193 -23.91 6.62 -5.01
CA ALA A 193 -23.42 6.96 -3.67
C ALA A 193 -22.38 5.94 -3.15
N ASN A 194 -22.64 4.64 -3.31
CA ASN A 194 -21.70 3.60 -2.91
C ASN A 194 -20.39 3.67 -3.73
N LEU A 195 -20.50 3.86 -5.05
CA LEU A 195 -19.33 3.96 -5.94
C LEU A 195 -18.48 5.19 -5.62
N GLN A 196 -19.11 6.33 -5.30
CA GLN A 196 -18.41 7.53 -4.89
C GLN A 196 -17.67 7.33 -3.57
N GLU A 197 -18.29 6.66 -2.59
CA GLU A 197 -17.62 6.31 -1.34
C GLU A 197 -16.46 5.34 -1.58
N MET A 198 -16.64 4.31 -2.42
CA MET A 198 -15.58 3.38 -2.79
C MET A 198 -14.40 4.12 -3.43
N SER A 199 -14.66 5.05 -4.35
CA SER A 199 -13.64 5.88 -4.99
C SER A 199 -12.83 6.69 -3.96
N SER A 200 -13.52 7.30 -2.99
CA SER A 200 -12.88 8.02 -1.88
C SER A 200 -12.00 7.08 -1.03
N ASN A 201 -12.52 5.91 -0.63
CA ASN A 201 -11.78 4.94 0.18
C ASN A 201 -10.53 4.43 -0.56
N ILE A 202 -10.65 4.13 -1.85
CA ILE A 202 -9.51 3.71 -2.68
C ILE A 202 -8.45 4.81 -2.78
N CYS A 203 -8.87 6.08 -2.90
CA CYS A 203 -7.93 7.21 -2.90
C CYS A 203 -7.14 7.32 -1.59
N ARG A 204 -7.81 7.15 -0.43
CA ARG A 204 -7.16 7.13 0.88
C ARG A 204 -6.22 5.93 1.02
N LEU A 205 -6.67 4.73 0.63
CA LEU A 205 -5.83 3.52 0.61
C LEU A 205 -4.59 3.69 -0.27
N LYS A 206 -4.72 4.34 -1.44
CA LYS A 206 -3.58 4.68 -2.28
C LYS A 206 -2.61 5.62 -1.57
N GLY A 207 -3.13 6.65 -0.89
CA GLY A 207 -2.34 7.56 -0.07
C GLY A 207 -1.53 6.81 0.99
N LEU A 208 -2.21 5.98 1.79
CA LEU A 208 -1.58 5.11 2.79
C LEU A 208 -0.53 4.19 2.15
N ALA A 209 -0.85 3.51 1.05
CA ALA A 209 0.08 2.61 0.38
C ALA A 209 1.36 3.33 -0.11
N CYS A 210 1.23 4.55 -0.64
CA CYS A 210 2.38 5.36 -1.01
C CYS A 210 3.24 5.78 0.19
N GLU A 211 2.60 6.20 1.29
CA GLU A 211 3.29 6.61 2.52
C GLU A 211 4.00 5.41 3.18
N LEU A 212 3.34 4.25 3.25
CA LEU A 212 3.92 2.99 3.71
C LEU A 212 5.12 2.57 2.85
N GLY A 213 5.01 2.70 1.52
CA GLY A 213 6.12 2.40 0.60
C GLY A 213 7.33 3.30 0.83
N GLN A 214 7.11 4.62 0.93
CA GLN A 214 8.18 5.57 1.22
C GLN A 214 8.85 5.33 2.58
N GLU A 215 8.06 4.95 3.59
CA GLU A 215 8.59 4.63 4.91
C GLU A 215 9.45 3.35 4.88
N ILE A 216 9.01 2.32 4.15
CA ILE A 216 9.80 1.09 3.94
C ILE A 216 11.13 1.42 3.24
N ASP A 217 11.09 2.20 2.17
CA ASP A 217 12.31 2.61 1.45
C ASP A 217 13.26 3.39 2.38
N SER A 218 12.73 4.33 3.17
CA SER A 218 13.53 5.06 4.16
C SER A 218 14.11 4.17 5.26
N GLN A 219 13.38 3.15 5.71
CA GLN A 219 13.88 2.20 6.70
C GLN A 219 14.94 1.28 6.11
N ASN A 220 14.83 0.89 4.83
CA ASN A 220 15.87 0.13 4.13
C ASN A 220 17.20 0.90 4.10
N ASP A 221 17.16 2.18 3.75
CA ASP A 221 18.35 3.05 3.79
C ASP A 221 18.96 3.12 5.21
N LEU A 222 18.12 3.18 6.25
CA LEU A 222 18.58 3.18 7.63
C LEU A 222 19.22 1.83 8.03
N ILE A 223 18.65 0.71 7.59
CA ILE A 223 19.20 -0.63 7.81
C ILE A 223 20.56 -0.79 7.13
N ASP A 224 20.75 -0.25 5.93
CA ASP A 224 22.05 -0.28 5.23
C ASP A 224 23.12 0.49 6.02
N ASN A 225 22.76 1.66 6.57
CA ASN A 225 23.65 2.44 7.43
C ASN A 225 24.00 1.69 8.74
N ILE A 226 23.00 1.10 9.40
CA ILE A 226 23.17 0.27 10.59
C ILE A 226 24.10 -0.91 10.28
N THR A 227 23.91 -1.58 9.14
CA THR A 227 24.73 -2.72 8.71
C THR A 227 26.18 -2.28 8.54
N TYR A 228 26.43 -1.18 7.83
CA TYR A 228 27.77 -0.63 7.65
C TYR A 228 28.44 -0.28 9.00
N LYS A 229 27.72 0.42 9.90
CA LYS A 229 28.25 0.78 11.23
C LYS A 229 28.52 -0.47 12.09
N THR A 230 27.71 -1.50 11.96
CA THR A 230 27.87 -2.79 12.65
C THR A 230 29.15 -3.48 12.19
N ASP A 231 29.39 -3.56 10.88
CA ASP A 231 30.62 -4.15 10.33
C ASP A 231 31.88 -3.40 10.79
N GLN A 232 31.83 -2.07 10.81
CA GLN A 232 32.93 -1.25 11.33
C GLN A 232 33.21 -1.51 12.81
N ALA A 233 32.14 -1.63 13.62
CA ALA A 233 32.25 -1.95 15.03
C ALA A 233 32.84 -3.34 15.24
N ASP A 234 32.38 -4.35 14.52
CA ASP A 234 32.88 -5.73 14.61
C ASP A 234 34.37 -5.81 14.26
N LEU A 235 34.78 -5.25 13.11
CA LEU A 235 36.19 -5.21 12.71
C LEU A 235 37.07 -4.51 13.76
N SER A 236 36.57 -3.42 14.34
CA SER A 236 37.28 -2.67 15.39
C SER A 236 37.41 -3.48 16.68
N ILE A 237 36.34 -4.15 17.12
CA ILE A 237 36.33 -5.03 18.29
C ILE A 237 37.32 -6.18 18.09
N GLN A 238 37.29 -6.86 16.94
CA GLN A 238 38.20 -7.97 16.65
C GLN A 238 39.67 -7.53 16.68
N ARG A 239 39.99 -6.35 16.13
CA ARG A 239 41.35 -5.79 16.17
C ARG A 239 41.78 -5.46 17.61
N GLN A 240 40.91 -4.81 18.39
CA GLN A 240 41.19 -4.46 19.78
C GLN A 240 41.36 -5.69 20.68
N ASN A 241 40.54 -6.72 20.48
CA ASN A 241 40.66 -7.97 21.21
C ASN A 241 42.01 -8.64 20.93
N LYS A 242 42.42 -8.72 19.66
CA LYS A 242 43.76 -9.23 19.27
C LYS A 242 44.89 -8.41 19.91
N ASP A 243 44.76 -7.10 19.97
CA ASP A 243 45.74 -6.21 20.60
C ASP A 243 45.83 -6.42 22.11
N MET A 244 44.69 -6.51 22.79
CA MET A 244 44.61 -6.75 24.23
C MET A 244 45.21 -8.09 24.61
N VAL A 245 44.89 -9.17 23.88
CA VAL A 245 45.47 -10.50 24.10
C VAL A 245 47.00 -10.48 23.93
N LYS A 246 47.53 -9.71 22.97
CA LYS A 246 48.99 -9.54 22.81
C LYS A 246 49.65 -8.81 23.98
N ILE A 247 48.94 -7.86 24.59
CA ILE A 247 49.44 -7.14 25.78
C ILE A 247 49.47 -8.08 26.99
N LEU A 248 48.42 -8.89 27.18
CA LEU A 248 48.29 -9.80 28.33
C LEU A 248 49.21 -11.04 28.27
N LYS A 249 49.64 -11.46 27.08
CA LYS A 249 50.54 -12.62 26.90
C LYS A 249 52.03 -12.30 27.11
N LYS A 250 52.39 -11.08 27.51
CA LYS A 250 53.76 -10.65 27.81
C LYS A 250 53.88 -10.21 29.26
#